data_AF-A0A8K1CFD9-F1
#
_entry.id   AF-A0A8K1CFD9-F1
#
_cell.length_a   1.000
_cell.length_b   1.000
_cell.length_c   1.000
_cell.angle_alpha   90.00
_cell.angle_beta   90.00
_cell.angle_gamma   90.00
#
_symmetry.space_group_name_H-M   'P 1'
#
loop_
_entity.id
_entity.type
_entity.pdbx_description
1 polymer ?
#
loop_
_entity_poly.entity_id
_entity_poly.type
_entity_poly.pdbx_seq_one_letter_code
_entity_poly.pdbx_strand_id
1 'polypeptide(L)'
;MLYRRTTGFKGPLAFDVTVDQAKLPNVLVLVVKSFRFWDSLYMNENSTISEAMKQHHLSVTPNFDRWAKRGVAFNNMWSSWQTSRLLESILFGQIPLDSVTETGTTYGREDTKLSGMPQFFKQKGYETVFTTGCTIKYDQWDRFLPSHGFDTVLGEREIRALAEKEFGISPSDWYNL
;
A
#
# COMPACT_ATOMS: atom_id res chain seq x y z
N MET A 1 18.27 6.08 20.02
CA MET A 1 17.91 4.97 19.12
C MET A 1 16.65 4.31 19.66
N LEU A 2 15.49 4.53 19.01
CA LEU A 2 14.24 3.87 19.38
C LEU A 2 14.24 2.48 18.73
N TYR A 3 14.42 1.41 19.50
CA TYR A 3 14.13 0.07 19.03
C TYR A 3 12.95 -0.47 19.83
N ARG A 4 11.93 -0.95 19.14
CA ARG A 4 10.83 -1.69 19.77
C ARG A 4 11.27 -3.15 19.85
N ARG A 5 11.50 -3.64 21.06
CA ARG A 5 11.72 -5.08 21.31
C ARG A 5 10.42 -5.81 20.98
N THR A 6 10.35 -6.49 19.84
CA THR A 6 9.25 -7.40 19.52
C THR A 6 9.37 -8.60 20.45
N THR A 7 8.37 -8.83 21.31
CA THR A 7 8.39 -9.85 22.38
C THR A 7 8.16 -11.29 21.87
N GLY A 8 8.48 -11.55 20.60
CA GLY A 8 8.27 -12.83 19.94
C GLY A 8 6.81 -13.03 19.53
N PHE A 9 6.60 -13.37 18.26
CA PHE A 9 5.32 -13.89 17.79
C PHE A 9 4.99 -15.19 18.54
N LYS A 10 3.75 -15.32 19.02
CA LYS A 10 3.22 -16.56 19.61
C LYS A 10 2.21 -17.16 18.64
N GLY A 11 2.64 -18.18 17.91
CA GLY A 11 1.81 -18.91 16.96
C GLY A 11 2.65 -19.98 16.25
N PRO A 12 2.01 -20.85 15.45
CA PRO A 12 2.74 -21.80 14.63
C PRO A 12 3.65 -21.07 13.63
N LEU A 13 4.82 -21.63 13.33
CA LEU A 13 5.68 -21.13 12.26
C LEU A 13 4.86 -21.07 10.97
N ALA A 14 4.74 -19.88 10.37
CA ALA A 14 4.01 -19.71 9.11
C ALA A 14 4.88 -20.12 7.92
N PHE A 15 6.09 -19.57 7.82
CA PHE A 15 7.07 -19.83 6.77
C PHE A 15 8.45 -19.30 7.18
N ASP A 16 9.51 -19.84 6.57
CA ASP A 16 10.86 -19.30 6.63
C ASP A 16 11.16 -18.47 5.37
N VAL A 17 11.92 -17.39 5.54
CA VAL A 17 12.40 -16.56 4.43
C VAL A 17 13.92 -16.64 4.38
N THR A 18 14.45 -17.16 3.27
CA THR A 18 15.88 -17.11 2.98
C THR A 18 16.15 -15.97 2.03
N VAL A 19 17.03 -15.04 2.41
CA VAL A 19 17.42 -13.90 1.57
C VAL A 19 18.86 -14.10 1.12
N ASP A 20 19.04 -14.28 -0.20
CA ASP A 20 20.35 -14.26 -0.83
C ASP A 20 20.78 -12.80 -1.02
N GLN A 21 21.92 -12.41 -0.45
CA GLN A 21 22.44 -11.05 -0.60
C GLN A 21 22.91 -10.76 -2.03
N ALA A 22 23.27 -11.78 -2.82
CA ALA A 22 23.61 -11.63 -4.23
C ALA A 22 22.37 -11.45 -5.12
N LYS A 23 21.18 -11.81 -4.61
CA LYS A 23 19.91 -11.73 -5.33
C LYS A 23 18.80 -11.24 -4.42
N LEU A 24 18.81 -9.92 -4.20
CA LEU A 24 17.81 -9.26 -3.36
C LEU A 24 16.40 -9.42 -3.95
N PRO A 25 15.37 -9.73 -3.13
CA PRO A 25 14.01 -9.90 -3.61
C PRO A 25 13.36 -8.57 -3.96
N ASN A 26 12.47 -8.56 -4.96
CA ASN A 26 11.61 -7.41 -5.24
C ASN A 26 10.66 -7.15 -4.06
N VAL A 27 10.36 -5.88 -3.80
CA VAL A 27 9.42 -5.46 -2.77
C VAL A 27 8.22 -4.80 -3.43
N LEU A 28 7.02 -5.31 -3.14
CA LEU A 28 5.76 -4.77 -3.65
C LEU A 28 4.90 -4.33 -2.46
N VAL A 29 4.46 -3.08 -2.47
CA VAL A 29 3.53 -2.51 -1.49
C VAL A 29 2.21 -2.23 -2.21
N LEU A 30 1.14 -2.93 -1.80
CA LEU A 30 -0.20 -2.73 -2.33
C LEU A 30 -1.05 -2.00 -1.29
N VAL A 31 -1.56 -0.83 -1.66
CA VAL A 31 -2.47 -0.04 -0.82
C VAL A 31 -3.88 -0.15 -1.40
N VAL A 32 -4.80 -0.70 -0.62
CA VAL A 32 -6.20 -0.86 -1.03
C VAL A 32 -7.02 0.30 -0.50
N LYS A 33 -7.58 1.10 -1.41
CA LYS A 33 -8.33 2.31 -1.05
C LYS A 33 -9.60 1.95 -0.25
N SER A 34 -9.78 2.62 0.89
CA SER A 34 -10.96 2.51 1.76
C SER A 34 -11.28 1.10 2.29
N PHE A 35 -10.32 0.18 2.26
CA PHE A 35 -10.49 -1.17 2.81
C PHE A 35 -10.44 -1.13 4.34
N ARG A 36 -11.45 -1.73 4.99
CA ARG A 36 -11.58 -1.73 6.44
C ARG A 36 -11.45 -3.15 6.98
N PHE A 37 -11.08 -3.23 8.25
CA PHE A 37 -11.07 -4.48 9.02
C PHE A 37 -12.40 -5.27 8.89
N TRP A 38 -13.54 -4.56 8.90
CA TRP A 38 -14.88 -5.13 8.80
C TRP A 38 -15.20 -5.76 7.44
N ASP A 39 -14.43 -5.45 6.39
CA ASP A 39 -14.67 -5.99 5.04
C ASP A 39 -14.05 -7.39 4.89
N SER A 40 -13.22 -7.85 5.82
CA SER A 40 -12.60 -9.19 5.84
C SER A 40 -13.27 -10.10 6.86
N LEU A 41 -13.79 -11.24 6.39
CA LEU A 41 -14.40 -12.25 7.27
C LEU A 41 -13.36 -13.02 8.08
N TYR A 42 -12.14 -13.15 7.54
CA TYR A 42 -11.04 -13.78 8.26
C TYR A 42 -10.57 -12.90 9.42
N MET A 43 -10.40 -11.60 9.18
CA MET A 43 -9.88 -10.68 10.20
C MET A 43 -10.89 -10.46 11.33
N ASN A 44 -12.19 -10.46 11.01
CA ASN A 44 -13.28 -10.12 11.92
C ASN A 44 -14.21 -11.31 12.21
N GLU A 45 -13.63 -12.50 12.30
CA GLU A 45 -14.34 -13.79 12.31
C GLU A 45 -15.43 -13.94 13.38
N ASN A 46 -15.32 -13.21 14.49
CA ASN A 46 -16.18 -13.28 15.69
C ASN A 46 -17.26 -12.18 15.72
N SER A 47 -17.49 -11.46 14.63
CA SER A 47 -18.57 -10.48 14.53
C SER A 47 -19.89 -11.10 14.09
N THR A 48 -20.99 -10.54 14.56
CA THR A 48 -22.36 -10.92 14.14
C THR A 48 -22.57 -10.80 12.63
N ILE A 49 -21.96 -9.80 11.99
CA ILE A 49 -21.98 -9.63 10.53
C ILE A 49 -21.27 -10.81 9.84
N SER A 50 -20.12 -11.24 10.38
CA SER A 50 -19.37 -12.35 9.79
C SER A 50 -20.10 -13.68 9.95
N GLU A 51 -20.79 -13.89 11.07
CA GLU A 51 -21.65 -15.07 11.26
C GLU A 51 -22.77 -15.13 10.22
N ALA A 52 -23.50 -14.03 10.01
CA ALA A 52 -24.56 -13.96 9.00
C ALA A 52 -24.01 -14.19 7.58
N MET A 53 -22.89 -13.56 7.22
CA MET A 53 -22.25 -13.75 5.91
C MET A 53 -21.81 -15.20 5.69
N LYS A 54 -21.25 -15.85 6.72
CA LYS A 54 -20.86 -17.27 6.68
C LYS A 54 -22.06 -18.19 6.49
N GLN A 55 -23.19 -17.93 7.17
CA GLN A 55 -24.43 -18.70 6.99
C GLN A 55 -24.92 -18.66 5.54
N HIS A 56 -24.77 -17.52 4.86
CA HIS A 56 -25.15 -17.35 3.47
C HIS A 56 -24.04 -17.71 2.46
N HIS A 57 -22.88 -18.23 2.91
CA HIS A 57 -21.72 -18.53 2.07
C HIS A 57 -21.22 -17.32 1.25
N LEU A 58 -21.38 -16.11 1.80
CA LEU A 58 -20.98 -14.86 1.17
C LEU A 58 -19.62 -14.41 1.72
N SER A 59 -18.72 -13.98 0.84
CA SER A 59 -17.54 -13.18 1.21
C SER A 59 -17.34 -12.10 0.15
N VAL A 60 -17.17 -10.86 0.59
CA VAL A 60 -16.88 -9.72 -0.28
C VAL A 60 -15.39 -9.62 -0.63
N THR A 61 -14.52 -10.32 0.11
CA THR A 61 -13.05 -10.24 -0.03
C THR A 61 -12.36 -11.62 0.02
N PRO A 62 -12.87 -12.66 -0.67
CA PRO A 62 -12.42 -14.05 -0.49
C PRO A 62 -10.95 -14.26 -0.85
N ASN A 63 -10.44 -13.54 -1.84
CA ASN A 63 -9.02 -13.59 -2.21
C ASN A 63 -8.13 -12.96 -1.13
N PHE A 64 -8.54 -11.83 -0.54
CA PHE A 64 -7.81 -11.20 0.56
C PHE A 64 -7.76 -12.13 1.78
N ASP A 65 -8.91 -12.69 2.18
CA ASP A 65 -9.00 -13.63 3.31
C ASP A 65 -8.05 -14.83 3.11
N ARG A 66 -7.98 -15.38 1.89
CA ARG A 66 -7.06 -16.46 1.54
C ARG A 66 -5.59 -16.06 1.71
N TRP A 67 -5.22 -14.84 1.31
CA TRP A 67 -3.84 -14.34 1.47
C TRP A 67 -3.52 -14.03 2.94
N ALA A 68 -4.44 -13.40 3.66
CA ALA A 68 -4.29 -13.06 5.07
C ALA A 68 -4.09 -14.32 5.94
N LYS A 69 -4.79 -15.42 5.63
CA LYS A 69 -4.61 -16.71 6.31
C LYS A 69 -3.24 -17.37 6.04
N ARG A 70 -2.63 -17.11 4.88
CA ARG A 70 -1.33 -17.69 4.48
C ARG A 70 -0.13 -16.86 4.96
N GLY A 71 -0.33 -15.57 5.21
CA GLY A 71 0.71 -14.62 5.55
C GLY A 71 0.73 -14.21 7.01
N VAL A 72 1.35 -13.06 7.28
CA VAL A 72 1.28 -12.39 8.59
C VAL A 72 0.19 -11.32 8.53
N ALA A 73 -0.90 -11.55 9.26
CA ALA A 73 -2.03 -10.64 9.33
C ALA A 73 -1.99 -9.79 10.61
N PHE A 74 -2.22 -8.49 10.46
CA PHE A 74 -2.33 -7.55 11.60
C PHE A 74 -3.80 -7.23 11.86
N ASN A 75 -4.35 -7.77 12.94
CA ASN A 75 -5.75 -7.56 13.34
C ASN A 75 -5.96 -6.25 14.12
N ASN A 76 -4.89 -5.60 14.57
CA ASN A 76 -4.92 -4.34 15.32
C ASN A 76 -4.05 -3.28 14.63
N MET A 77 -4.35 -3.01 13.36
CA MET A 77 -3.69 -1.99 12.54
C MET A 77 -4.66 -0.84 12.27
N TRP A 78 -4.20 0.38 12.50
CA TRP A 78 -4.99 1.61 12.33
C TRP A 78 -4.30 2.51 11.31
N SER A 79 -5.11 3.15 10.48
CA SER A 79 -4.64 4.07 9.44
C SER A 79 -5.05 5.50 9.73
N SER A 80 -4.26 6.43 9.22
CA SER A 80 -4.64 7.83 9.09
C SER A 80 -5.71 8.03 8.00
N TRP A 81 -6.40 9.18 8.02
CA TRP A 81 -7.41 9.56 7.03
C TRP A 81 -7.12 10.97 6.50
N GLN A 82 -7.06 11.25 5.19
CA GLN A 82 -7.41 10.48 3.99
C GLN A 82 -6.18 9.91 3.23
N THR A 83 -6.37 9.38 2.01
CA THR A 83 -5.38 8.64 1.21
C THR A 83 -3.96 9.24 1.22
N SER A 84 -3.79 10.54 0.97
CA SER A 84 -2.45 11.16 0.95
C SER A 84 -1.77 11.15 2.32
N ARG A 85 -2.54 11.34 3.39
CA ARG A 85 -2.03 11.22 4.77
C ARG A 85 -1.55 9.81 5.07
N LEU A 86 -2.24 8.79 4.55
CA LEU A 86 -1.78 7.41 4.65
C LEU A 86 -0.51 7.17 3.80
N LEU A 87 -0.43 7.75 2.61
CA LEU A 87 0.75 7.68 1.75
C LEU A 87 1.99 8.20 2.48
N GLU A 88 1.89 9.35 3.15
CA GLU A 88 2.98 9.90 3.96
C GLU A 88 3.39 8.97 5.11
N SER A 89 2.41 8.45 5.86
CA SER A 89 2.63 7.52 6.97
C SER A 89 3.32 6.23 6.52
N ILE A 90 2.86 5.63 5.43
CA ILE A 90 3.42 4.37 4.91
C ILE A 90 4.81 4.60 4.32
N LEU A 91 4.97 5.63 3.48
CA LEU A 91 6.22 5.83 2.73
C LEU A 91 7.34 6.43 3.58
N PHE A 92 7.01 7.31 4.53
CA PHE A 92 8.00 8.11 5.26
C PHE A 92 7.88 8.00 6.79
N GLY A 93 6.95 7.20 7.31
CA GLY A 93 6.73 7.07 8.76
C GLY A 93 6.30 8.38 9.43
N GLN A 94 5.79 9.33 8.64
CA GLN A 94 5.37 10.63 9.15
C GLN A 94 4.01 10.51 9.86
N ILE A 95 3.87 11.23 10.97
CA ILE A 95 2.53 11.47 11.53
C ILE A 95 1.87 12.51 10.63
N PRO A 96 0.66 12.25 10.11
CA PRO A 96 0.02 13.18 9.21
C PRO A 96 -0.18 14.56 9.81
N LEU A 97 -0.14 15.57 8.93
CA LEU A 97 -0.47 16.93 9.29
C LEU A 97 -1.91 17.03 9.85
N ASP A 98 -2.04 17.65 11.02
CA ASP A 98 -3.33 17.98 11.64
C ASP A 98 -3.92 19.23 10.97
N SER A 99 -4.44 19.03 9.76
CA SER A 99 -5.12 20.05 8.97
C SER A 99 -6.36 19.45 8.33
N VAL A 100 -7.42 20.25 8.22
CA VAL A 100 -8.66 19.83 7.57
C VAL A 100 -8.50 19.82 6.06
N THR A 101 -7.77 20.79 5.51
CA THR A 101 -7.69 21.06 4.07
C THR A 101 -6.36 20.65 3.44
N GLU A 102 -5.30 20.57 4.25
CA GLU A 102 -3.96 20.27 3.76
C GLU A 102 -3.48 18.89 4.23
N THR A 103 -2.55 18.35 3.46
CA THR A 103 -1.78 17.14 3.74
C THR A 103 -0.29 17.50 3.68
N GLY A 104 0.60 16.60 4.07
CA GLY A 104 2.04 16.82 3.89
C GLY A 104 2.50 16.62 2.45
N THR A 105 1.59 16.36 1.49
CA THR A 105 1.90 16.44 0.05
C THR A 105 1.40 17.73 -0.59
N THR A 106 0.53 18.50 0.09
CA THR A 106 0.00 19.76 -0.43
C THR A 106 1.11 20.74 -0.81
N TYR A 107 1.00 21.34 -1.99
CA TYR A 107 2.03 22.18 -2.64
C TYR A 107 3.30 21.43 -3.07
N GLY A 108 3.28 20.10 -3.06
CA GLY A 108 4.39 19.23 -3.47
C GLY A 108 5.52 19.10 -2.44
N ARG A 109 5.65 20.06 -1.50
CA ARG A 109 6.63 20.05 -0.39
C ARG A 109 8.08 19.72 -0.80
N GLU A 110 8.50 20.07 -2.01
CA GLU A 110 9.76 19.64 -2.63
C GLU A 110 11.03 19.97 -1.80
N ASP A 111 10.99 21.04 -1.02
CA ASP A 111 12.12 21.45 -0.17
C ASP A 111 12.24 20.64 1.13
N THR A 112 11.23 19.84 1.46
CA THR A 112 11.17 19.06 2.70
C THR A 112 12.13 17.87 2.60
N LYS A 113 12.99 17.71 3.62
CA LYS A 113 13.95 16.60 3.67
C LYS A 113 13.33 15.43 4.41
N LEU A 114 12.76 14.49 3.66
CA LEU A 114 12.26 13.22 4.20
C LEU A 114 13.25 12.08 3.96
N SER A 115 13.25 11.13 4.88
CA SER A 115 13.89 9.83 4.72
C SER A 115 12.83 8.75 4.92
N GLY A 116 12.60 7.93 3.91
CA GLY A 116 11.59 6.90 3.92
C GLY A 116 11.97 5.70 3.07
N MET A 117 10.97 4.92 2.68
CA MET A 117 11.11 3.75 1.83
C MET A 117 11.92 4.02 0.55
N PRO A 118 11.68 5.09 -0.24
CA PRO A 118 12.46 5.31 -1.46
C PRO A 118 13.95 5.50 -1.18
N GLN A 119 14.34 6.30 -0.18
CA GLN A 119 15.74 6.47 0.19
C GLN A 119 16.36 5.16 0.69
N PHE A 120 15.63 4.43 1.54
CA PHE A 120 16.08 3.15 2.09
C PHE A 120 16.34 2.10 1.00
N PHE A 121 15.42 1.97 0.04
CA PHE A 121 15.55 1.00 -1.04
C PHE A 121 16.59 1.42 -2.08
N LYS A 122 16.73 2.71 -2.38
CA LYS A 122 17.81 3.23 -3.23
C LYS A 122 19.19 2.95 -2.66
N GLN A 123 19.38 3.10 -1.35
CA GLN A 123 20.65 2.74 -0.69
C GLN A 123 21.00 1.24 -0.85
N LYS A 124 20.02 0.40 -1.14
CA LYS A 124 20.18 -1.04 -1.41
C LYS A 124 20.24 -1.37 -2.90
N GLY A 125 20.30 -0.38 -3.79
CA GLY A 125 20.41 -0.57 -5.23
C GLY A 125 19.10 -0.89 -5.95
N TYR A 126 17.95 -0.66 -5.31
CA TYR A 126 16.65 -0.83 -5.96
C TYR A 126 16.27 0.39 -6.79
N GLU A 127 15.60 0.13 -7.90
CA GLU A 127 14.75 1.12 -8.58
C GLU A 127 13.43 1.27 -7.81
N THR A 128 12.92 2.50 -7.73
CA THR A 128 11.70 2.83 -6.99
C THR A 128 10.60 3.32 -7.93
N VAL A 129 9.51 2.57 -8.00
CA VAL A 129 8.35 2.88 -8.85
C VAL A 129 7.12 3.09 -7.97
N PHE A 130 6.42 4.20 -8.18
CA PHE A 130 5.08 4.42 -7.67
C PHE A 130 4.06 4.36 -8.80
N THR A 131 2.94 3.71 -8.55
CA THR A 131 1.83 3.68 -9.50
C THR A 131 0.48 3.79 -8.80
N THR A 132 -0.48 4.42 -9.49
CA THR A 132 -1.86 4.54 -9.04
C THR A 132 -2.83 4.51 -10.22
N GLY A 133 -4.06 4.04 -9.97
CA GLY A 133 -5.17 4.10 -10.93
C GLY A 133 -5.86 5.46 -11.01
N CYS A 134 -5.34 6.50 -10.36
CA CYS A 134 -5.87 7.87 -10.45
C CYS A 134 -4.87 8.83 -11.11
N THR A 135 -5.28 10.07 -11.32
CA THR A 135 -4.35 11.14 -11.70
C THR A 135 -3.31 11.38 -10.59
N ILE A 136 -2.04 11.49 -10.97
CA ILE A 136 -0.95 11.86 -10.04
C ILE A 136 -0.95 13.35 -9.69
N LYS A 137 -1.77 14.16 -10.36
CA LYS A 137 -2.01 15.55 -9.93
C LYS A 137 -2.86 15.64 -8.67
N TYR A 138 -3.49 14.53 -8.27
CA TYR A 138 -4.21 14.44 -7.01
C TYR A 138 -3.25 14.75 -5.87
N ASP A 139 -3.56 15.81 -5.11
CA ASP A 139 -2.76 16.27 -3.97
C ASP A 139 -1.25 16.46 -4.27
N GLN A 140 -0.96 16.86 -5.52
CA GLN A 140 0.38 17.14 -6.05
C GLN A 140 1.39 15.99 -5.92
N TRP A 141 0.94 14.72 -6.03
CA TRP A 141 1.84 13.56 -6.02
C TRP A 141 2.85 13.57 -7.18
N ASP A 142 2.50 14.18 -8.31
CA ASP A 142 3.38 14.40 -9.47
C ASP A 142 4.61 15.25 -9.15
N ARG A 143 4.53 16.09 -8.11
CA ARG A 143 5.67 16.89 -7.61
C ARG A 143 6.28 16.27 -6.36
N PHE A 144 5.44 15.82 -5.43
CA PHE A 144 5.88 15.28 -4.15
C PHE A 144 6.67 13.98 -4.31
N LEU A 145 6.17 12.99 -5.04
CA LEU A 145 6.83 11.67 -5.09
C LEU A 145 8.21 11.71 -5.77
N PRO A 146 8.42 12.40 -6.92
CA PRO A 146 9.74 12.47 -7.53
C PRO A 146 10.74 13.25 -6.66
N SER A 147 10.33 14.38 -6.07
CA SER A 147 11.20 15.18 -5.19
C SER A 147 11.61 14.42 -3.91
N HIS A 148 10.81 13.43 -3.51
CA HIS A 148 11.07 12.58 -2.34
C HIS A 148 11.57 11.18 -2.70
N GLY A 149 12.19 11.04 -3.87
CA GLY A 149 13.09 9.93 -4.17
C GLY A 149 12.50 8.77 -4.93
N PHE A 150 11.28 8.85 -5.47
CA PHE A 150 10.82 7.87 -6.47
C PHE A 150 11.45 8.13 -7.83
N ASP A 151 11.92 7.08 -8.51
CA ASP A 151 12.50 7.17 -9.85
C ASP A 151 11.43 7.32 -10.93
N THR A 152 10.35 6.54 -10.80
CA THR A 152 9.25 6.48 -11.76
C THR A 152 7.92 6.67 -11.03
N VAL A 153 7.08 7.57 -11.52
CA VAL A 153 5.74 7.83 -11.00
C VAL A 153 4.74 7.73 -12.15
N LEU A 154 3.87 6.72 -12.10
CA LEU A 154 2.92 6.39 -13.17
C LEU A 154 1.49 6.60 -12.67
N GLY A 155 0.75 7.49 -13.32
CA GLY A 155 -0.67 7.66 -13.05
C GLY A 155 -1.54 6.74 -13.92
N GLU A 156 -2.84 6.99 -13.86
CA GLU A 156 -3.85 6.25 -14.61
C GLU A 156 -3.54 6.16 -16.11
N ARG A 157 -3.13 7.26 -16.74
CA ARG A 157 -2.90 7.32 -18.19
C ARG A 157 -1.69 6.50 -18.60
N GLU A 158 -0.59 6.64 -17.87
CA GLU A 158 0.65 5.94 -18.15
C GLU A 158 0.48 4.43 -17.96
N ILE A 159 -0.29 4.02 -16.94
CA ILE A 159 -0.59 2.60 -16.71
C ILE A 159 -1.50 2.02 -17.77
N ARG A 160 -2.54 2.74 -18.21
CA ARG A 160 -3.39 2.29 -19.33
C ARG A 160 -2.56 2.10 -20.59
N ALA A 161 -1.71 3.06 -20.93
CA ALA A 161 -0.84 2.98 -22.11
C ALA A 161 0.15 1.80 -22.02
N LEU A 162 0.75 1.57 -20.85
CA LEU A 162 1.61 0.41 -20.60
C LEU A 162 0.83 -0.89 -20.78
N ALA A 163 -0.39 -0.95 -20.26
CA ALA A 163 -1.19 -2.16 -20.29
C ALA A 163 -1.71 -2.52 -21.69
N GLU A 164 -2.11 -1.51 -22.47
CA GLU A 164 -2.46 -1.70 -23.88
C GLU A 164 -1.25 -2.18 -24.69
N LYS A 165 -0.07 -1.60 -24.45
CA LYS A 165 1.16 -1.92 -25.20
C LYS A 165 1.75 -3.29 -24.83
N GLU A 166 1.87 -3.59 -23.54
CA GLU A 166 2.66 -4.74 -23.05
C GLU A 166 1.79 -5.97 -22.76
N PHE A 167 0.51 -5.77 -22.42
CA PHE A 167 -0.41 -6.85 -22.02
C PHE A 167 -1.57 -7.05 -23.00
N GLY A 168 -1.65 -6.23 -24.06
CA GLY A 168 -2.69 -6.36 -25.09
C GLY A 168 -4.10 -6.10 -24.58
N ILE A 169 -4.26 -5.36 -23.48
CA ILE A 169 -5.58 -4.95 -22.98
C ILE A 169 -6.20 -3.99 -23.99
N SER A 170 -7.47 -4.20 -24.35
CA SER A 170 -8.13 -3.34 -25.32
C SER A 170 -8.55 -2.02 -24.66
N PRO A 171 -8.49 -0.88 -25.37
CA PRO A 171 -9.06 0.37 -24.88
C PRO A 171 -10.53 0.24 -24.43
N SER A 172 -11.31 -0.68 -25.02
CA SER A 172 -12.70 -0.95 -24.64
C SER A 172 -12.85 -1.51 -23.22
N ASP A 173 -11.83 -2.19 -22.69
CA ASP A 173 -11.89 -2.87 -21.40
C ASP A 173 -11.92 -1.87 -20.23
N TRP A 174 -11.47 -0.64 -20.47
CA TRP A 174 -11.45 0.40 -19.44
C TRP A 174 -12.78 1.12 -19.23
N TYR A 175 -13.68 1.09 -20.21
CA TYR A 175 -14.93 1.87 -20.20
C TYR A 175 -16.16 1.04 -19.79
N ASN A 176 -15.96 -0.25 -19.52
CA ASN A 176 -17.02 -1.20 -19.13
C ASN A 176 -16.96 -1.63 -17.65
N LEU A 177 -16.17 -0.92 -16.83
CA LEU A 177 -16.06 -1.09 -15.37
C LEU A 177 -16.80 0.03 -14.64
#